data_AF-T0JBC3-F1
#
_entry.id   AF-T0JBC3-F1
#
_cell.length_a   1.000
_cell.length_b   1.000
_cell.length_c   1.000
_cell.angle_alpha   90.00
_cell.angle_beta   90.00
_cell.angle_gamma   90.00
#
_symmetry.space_group_name_H-M   'P 1'
#
loop_
_entity.id
_entity.type
_entity.pdbx_description
1 polymer ?
#
loop_
_entity_poly.entity_id
_entity_poly.type
_entity_poly.pdbx_seq_one_letter_code
_entity_poly.pdbx_strand_id
1 'polypeptide(L)'
;MATFHPTLKSLKQKLRVQPINTGRSFTNNGQANGIVFDDIERLHALVGVDGCLHLKSGTEFSMIQYRGQNEDFGVCKTTIDRYISLEEQFLSICRTIAFEELLEDHPFIKLTNPLQINGNPLCLNLTGIAQHYELATNYLDITNNFDVACFFATCKYENGKYYPIGNISKPGVIYKIYEMVLPPFVQNENNKEILLEYLGWQPLPRPEQQRASVLKVAKGTNLDTVSGIQKYYFKHSISQSKKIWNQFDKGEALFPHDSAADLANECKKLNYFTNKQIDKALERLELWSCKKLENKEQTLDNMNIKIVDNNSLSWDNLIDISSEYWEGKFDETMDKVGFRMSAYS
;
A
#
# COMPACT_ATOMS: atom_id res chain seq x y z
N MET A 1 25.86 -0.04 -7.75
CA MET A 1 26.45 -1.11 -6.92
C MET A 1 25.58 -1.34 -5.70
N ALA A 2 25.11 -2.56 -5.51
CA ALA A 2 24.46 -3.03 -4.29
C ALA A 2 25.37 -2.83 -3.06
N THR A 3 24.86 -2.25 -1.98
CA THR A 3 25.64 -2.09 -0.73
C THR A 3 25.20 -3.12 0.30
N PHE A 4 26.15 -3.92 0.80
CA PHE A 4 25.90 -4.96 1.81
C PHE A 4 26.22 -4.48 3.22
N HIS A 5 25.35 -4.81 4.18
CA HIS A 5 25.45 -4.43 5.58
C HIS A 5 25.48 -5.65 6.51
N PRO A 6 26.42 -5.71 7.48
CA PRO A 6 26.53 -6.85 8.39
C PRO A 6 25.30 -7.08 9.28
N THR A 7 24.50 -6.04 9.53
CA THR A 7 23.28 -6.11 10.35
C THR A 7 22.25 -5.07 9.89
N LEU A 8 20.98 -5.31 10.20
CA LEU A 8 19.91 -4.31 10.01
C LEU A 8 20.21 -3.01 10.77
N LYS A 9 20.79 -3.09 11.98
CA LYS A 9 21.26 -1.93 12.75
C LYS A 9 22.30 -1.10 11.98
N SER A 10 23.30 -1.74 11.38
CA SER A 10 24.32 -1.05 10.59
C SER A 10 23.75 -0.42 9.32
N LEU A 11 22.72 -1.05 8.72
CA LEU A 11 21.98 -0.46 7.61
C LEU A 11 21.20 0.79 8.05
N LYS A 12 20.45 0.72 9.16
CA LYS A 12 19.73 1.87 9.74
C LYS A 12 20.66 3.06 9.98
N GLN A 13 21.87 2.80 10.49
CA GLN A 13 22.91 3.83 10.67
C GLN A 13 23.43 4.39 9.34
N LYS A 14 23.73 3.54 8.35
CA LYS A 14 24.17 3.97 7.01
C LYS A 14 23.16 4.88 6.35
N LEU A 15 21.88 4.53 6.45
CA LEU A 15 20.77 5.29 5.87
C LEU A 15 20.45 6.57 6.65
N ARG A 16 21.07 6.78 7.81
CA ARG A 16 20.85 7.92 8.71
C ARG A 16 19.36 8.10 9.05
N VAL A 17 18.65 6.98 9.24
CA VAL A 17 17.23 6.98 9.63
C VAL A 17 17.12 7.65 10.99
N GLN A 18 16.45 8.79 11.04
CA GLN A 18 16.25 9.54 12.27
C GLN A 18 15.21 8.82 13.15
N PRO A 19 15.36 8.86 14.48
CA PRO A 19 14.25 8.60 15.37
C PRO A 19 13.09 9.54 15.05
N ILE A 20 11.87 9.05 15.19
CA ILE A 20 10.63 9.81 15.09
C ILE A 20 9.92 9.77 16.44
N ASN A 21 8.92 10.63 16.63
CA ASN A 21 8.15 10.78 17.87
C ASN A 21 9.00 11.15 19.09
N THR A 22 10.04 11.96 18.91
CA THR A 22 10.88 12.45 20.02
C THR A 22 10.46 13.84 20.52
N GLY A 23 9.55 14.52 19.83
CA GLY A 23 9.10 15.87 20.16
C GLY A 23 10.10 16.94 19.72
N ARG A 24 11.02 16.61 18.81
CA ARG A 24 12.00 17.55 18.28
C ARG A 24 11.38 18.35 17.16
N SER A 25 11.65 19.66 17.16
CA SER A 25 11.33 20.55 16.06
C SER A 25 12.58 20.88 15.24
N PHE A 26 12.38 21.10 13.95
CA PHE A 26 13.39 21.40 12.95
C PHE A 26 12.95 22.63 12.17
N THR A 27 13.91 23.38 11.66
CA THR A 27 13.66 24.42 10.67
C THR A 27 14.20 23.98 9.32
N ASN A 28 13.49 24.31 8.25
CA ASN A 28 13.99 24.06 6.90
C ASN A 28 15.37 24.71 6.71
N ASN A 29 16.38 23.89 6.36
CA ASN A 29 17.78 24.29 6.20
C ASN A 29 18.46 24.94 7.44
N GLY A 30 17.94 24.73 8.65
CA GLY A 30 18.53 25.30 9.88
C GLY A 30 18.43 26.83 9.97
N GLN A 31 17.60 27.45 9.13
CA GLN A 31 17.38 28.90 9.16
C GLN A 31 16.46 29.24 10.33
N ALA A 32 16.83 30.25 11.14
CA ALA A 32 16.05 30.67 12.31
C ALA A 32 14.62 31.17 11.95
N ASN A 33 14.42 31.61 10.71
CA ASN A 33 13.13 32.09 10.18
C ASN A 33 12.49 31.10 9.18
N GLY A 34 12.97 29.85 9.13
CA GLY A 34 12.45 28.84 8.21
C GLY A 34 11.14 28.22 8.66
N ILE A 35 10.50 27.48 7.76
CA ILE A 35 9.36 26.63 8.09
C ILE A 35 9.76 25.67 9.22
N VAL A 36 9.03 25.73 10.34
CA VAL A 36 9.17 24.82 11.48
C VAL A 36 8.32 23.58 11.24
N PHE A 37 8.88 22.40 11.50
CA PHE A 37 8.18 21.11 11.52
C PHE A 37 8.74 20.24 12.65
N ASP A 38 8.04 19.20 13.04
CA ASP A 38 8.48 18.26 14.08
C ASP A 38 8.67 16.84 13.54
N ASP A 39 9.19 15.96 14.40
CA ASP A 39 9.30 14.53 14.11
C ASP A 39 8.09 13.71 14.56
N ILE A 40 6.93 14.33 14.81
CA ILE A 40 5.74 13.62 15.27
C ILE A 40 5.03 12.97 14.08
N GLU A 41 4.85 11.66 14.16
CA GLU A 41 4.06 10.88 13.21
C GLU A 41 2.57 11.21 13.39
N ARG A 42 1.94 11.65 12.30
CA ARG A 42 0.50 11.90 12.21
C ARG A 42 0.03 11.83 10.76
N LEU A 43 -1.23 12.12 10.51
CA LEU A 43 -1.74 12.32 9.16
C LEU A 43 -1.41 13.74 8.70
N HIS A 44 -0.84 13.88 7.52
CA HIS A 44 -0.53 15.15 6.90
C HIS A 44 -1.34 15.32 5.63
N ALA A 45 -2.10 16.40 5.57
CA ALA A 45 -2.85 16.79 4.40
C ALA A 45 -1.89 17.31 3.30
N LEU A 46 -1.93 16.66 2.13
CA LEU A 46 -1.13 17.02 0.95
C LEU A 46 -2.03 17.01 -0.29
N VAL A 47 -2.12 18.14 -1.00
CA VAL A 47 -2.78 18.16 -2.31
C VAL A 47 -1.84 17.59 -3.36
N GLY A 48 -2.25 16.51 -4.01
CA GLY A 48 -1.49 15.86 -5.07
C GLY A 48 -1.56 16.65 -6.38
N VAL A 49 -0.75 16.26 -7.37
CA VAL A 49 -0.79 16.87 -8.71
C VAL A 49 -2.11 16.58 -9.45
N ASP A 50 -2.84 15.57 -8.99
CA ASP A 50 -4.18 15.20 -9.43
C ASP A 50 -5.26 16.15 -8.90
N GLY A 51 -4.90 17.08 -8.01
CA GLY A 51 -5.83 17.99 -7.36
C GLY A 51 -6.62 17.35 -6.21
N CYS A 52 -6.35 16.08 -5.88
CA CYS A 52 -6.97 15.40 -4.75
C CYS A 52 -6.21 15.68 -3.46
N LEU A 53 -6.90 15.71 -2.33
CA LEU A 53 -6.29 15.76 -1.01
C LEU A 53 -5.91 14.35 -0.56
N HIS A 54 -4.63 14.12 -0.32
CA HIS A 54 -4.06 12.90 0.24
C HIS A 54 -3.81 13.10 1.73
N LEU A 55 -4.20 12.14 2.57
CA LEU A 55 -3.90 12.13 4.00
C LEU A 55 -2.72 11.18 4.26
N LYS A 56 -1.50 11.68 4.09
CA LYS A 56 -0.27 10.89 4.21
C LYS A 56 0.08 10.67 5.68
N SER A 57 0.09 9.42 6.15
CA SER A 57 0.66 9.07 7.46
C SER A 57 2.17 9.27 7.45
N GLY A 58 2.78 9.79 8.51
CA GLY A 58 4.23 9.92 8.63
C GLY A 58 4.65 11.23 9.29
N THR A 59 5.88 11.65 9.03
CA THR A 59 6.35 13.01 9.38
C THR A 59 6.21 13.93 8.17
N GLU A 60 5.94 15.20 8.45
CA GLU A 60 5.41 16.19 7.51
C GLU A 60 6.20 16.38 6.20
N PHE A 61 7.53 16.27 6.27
CA PHE A 61 8.42 16.46 5.12
C PHE A 61 9.27 15.23 4.81
N SER A 62 8.80 14.04 5.22
CA SER A 62 9.44 12.80 4.76
C SER A 62 9.12 12.54 3.29
N MET A 63 10.12 12.75 2.43
CA MET A 63 10.05 12.47 0.98
C MET A 63 10.79 11.17 0.62
N ILE A 64 10.82 10.22 1.56
CA ILE A 64 11.49 8.93 1.40
C ILE A 64 10.50 7.82 1.72
N GLN A 65 10.45 6.84 0.83
CA GLN A 65 9.72 5.60 1.00
C GLN A 65 10.69 4.43 1.08
N TYR A 66 10.21 3.33 1.64
CA TYR A 66 10.97 2.12 1.86
C TYR A 66 10.15 0.90 1.43
N ARG A 67 10.84 -0.13 0.94
CA ARG A 67 10.27 -1.47 0.73
C ARG A 67 11.19 -2.49 1.34
N GLY A 68 10.64 -3.35 2.19
CA GLY A 68 11.37 -4.45 2.78
C GLY A 68 11.05 -5.79 2.15
N GLN A 69 12.09 -6.60 1.93
CA GLN A 69 11.95 -7.97 1.47
C GLN A 69 12.90 -8.88 2.24
N ASN A 70 12.46 -10.10 2.51
CA ASN A 70 13.25 -11.12 3.19
C ASN A 70 14.42 -11.64 2.36
N GLU A 71 14.35 -11.49 1.05
CA GLU A 71 15.41 -11.81 0.09
C GLU A 71 15.31 -10.93 -1.16
N ASP A 72 16.32 -11.00 -2.02
CA ASP A 72 16.28 -10.36 -3.32
C ASP A 72 15.60 -11.26 -4.34
N PHE A 73 14.44 -10.84 -4.84
CA PHE A 73 13.68 -11.55 -5.86
C PHE A 73 14.04 -11.11 -7.29
N GLY A 74 14.99 -10.19 -7.46
CA GLY A 74 15.34 -9.60 -8.75
C GLY A 74 14.23 -8.68 -9.24
N VAL A 75 13.56 -9.06 -10.34
CA VAL A 75 12.40 -8.33 -10.85
C VAL A 75 11.27 -8.44 -9.82
N CYS A 76 10.90 -7.31 -9.22
CA CYS A 76 9.86 -7.25 -8.21
C CYS A 76 8.51 -7.61 -8.82
N LYS A 77 8.09 -8.85 -8.59
CA LYS A 77 6.77 -9.34 -8.99
C LYS A 77 5.69 -8.69 -8.13
N THR A 78 4.71 -8.09 -8.80
CA THR A 78 3.44 -7.67 -8.18
C THR A 78 2.66 -8.90 -7.69
N THR A 79 1.56 -8.71 -6.96
CA THR A 79 0.75 -9.85 -6.50
C THR A 79 0.09 -10.57 -7.67
N ILE A 80 -0.29 -9.86 -8.74
CA ILE A 80 -0.81 -10.47 -9.97
C ILE A 80 0.25 -11.26 -10.76
N ASP A 81 1.53 -10.87 -10.75
CA ASP A 81 2.64 -11.62 -11.41
C ASP A 81 2.90 -13.00 -10.80
N ARG A 82 2.32 -13.29 -9.64
CA ARG A 82 2.52 -14.58 -8.95
C ARG A 82 1.66 -15.69 -9.54
N TYR A 83 0.62 -15.34 -10.29
CA TYR A 83 -0.23 -16.27 -11.03
C TYR A 83 0.41 -16.62 -12.38
N ILE A 84 0.46 -17.91 -12.70
CA ILE A 84 1.26 -18.44 -13.81
C ILE A 84 0.52 -18.24 -15.13
N SER A 85 -0.79 -18.54 -15.15
CA SER A 85 -1.59 -18.48 -16.37
C SER A 85 -2.36 -17.16 -16.51
N LEU A 86 -2.78 -16.86 -17.73
CA LEU A 86 -3.58 -15.66 -18.02
C LEU A 86 -4.99 -15.78 -17.41
N GLU A 87 -5.52 -16.99 -17.36
CA GLU A 87 -6.80 -17.36 -16.74
C GLU A 87 -6.77 -17.21 -15.22
N GLU A 88 -5.67 -17.60 -14.56
CA GLU A 88 -5.47 -17.37 -13.13
C GLU A 88 -5.36 -15.87 -12.81
N GLN A 89 -4.62 -15.12 -13.63
CA GLN A 89 -4.54 -13.65 -13.51
C GLN A 89 -5.93 -13.03 -13.67
N PHE A 90 -6.68 -13.44 -14.69
CA PHE A 90 -8.05 -13.01 -14.92
C PHE A 90 -8.96 -13.26 -13.71
N LEU A 91 -8.99 -14.50 -13.19
CA LEU A 91 -9.79 -14.83 -12.00
C LEU A 91 -9.37 -14.00 -10.79
N SER A 92 -8.07 -13.80 -10.58
CA SER A 92 -7.57 -12.97 -9.48
C SER A 92 -8.04 -11.52 -9.60
N ILE A 93 -8.08 -10.97 -10.81
CA ILE A 93 -8.59 -9.63 -11.09
C ILE A 93 -10.11 -9.54 -10.83
N CYS A 94 -10.89 -10.54 -11.25
CA CYS A 94 -12.33 -10.58 -10.95
C CYS A 94 -12.59 -10.49 -9.45
N ARG A 95 -11.80 -11.21 -8.63
CA ARG A 95 -11.90 -11.19 -7.17
C ARG A 95 -11.53 -9.83 -6.58
N THR A 96 -10.50 -9.19 -7.11
CA THR A 96 -10.12 -7.83 -6.72
C THR A 96 -11.22 -6.83 -7.04
N ILE A 97 -11.81 -6.89 -8.24
CA ILE A 97 -12.91 -6.00 -8.65
C ILE A 97 -14.16 -6.23 -7.79
N ALA A 98 -14.48 -7.48 -7.47
CA ALA A 98 -15.59 -7.77 -6.56
C ALA A 98 -15.39 -7.14 -5.18
N PHE A 99 -14.16 -7.16 -4.66
CA PHE A 99 -13.84 -6.48 -3.40
C PHE A 99 -13.87 -4.95 -3.52
N GLU A 100 -13.39 -4.39 -4.63
CA GLU A 100 -13.50 -2.94 -4.90
C GLU A 100 -14.97 -2.48 -4.93
N GLU A 101 -15.86 -3.22 -5.57
CA GLU A 101 -17.30 -2.89 -5.58
C GLU A 101 -17.93 -3.04 -4.18
N LEU A 102 -17.50 -4.01 -3.37
CA LEU A 102 -17.89 -4.07 -1.95
C LEU A 102 -17.41 -2.82 -1.20
N LEU A 103 -16.17 -2.38 -1.42
CA LEU A 103 -15.65 -1.16 -0.78
C LEU A 103 -16.49 0.08 -1.17
N GLU A 104 -16.92 0.20 -2.43
CA GLU A 104 -17.84 1.27 -2.86
C GLU A 104 -19.15 1.27 -2.05
N ASP A 105 -19.58 0.11 -1.55
CA ASP A 105 -20.77 -0.03 -0.72
C ASP A 105 -20.57 0.23 0.77
N HIS A 106 -19.32 0.30 1.25
CA HIS A 106 -19.02 0.55 2.66
C HIS A 106 -19.52 1.93 3.10
N PRO A 107 -20.31 2.06 4.18
CA PRO A 107 -20.89 3.33 4.62
C PRO A 107 -19.85 4.45 4.82
N PHE A 108 -18.68 4.14 5.38
CA PHE A 108 -17.62 5.13 5.55
C PHE A 108 -17.01 5.61 4.23
N ILE A 109 -16.91 4.72 3.23
CA ILE A 109 -16.45 5.08 1.88
C ILE A 109 -17.51 5.92 1.19
N LYS A 110 -18.79 5.54 1.27
CA LYS A 110 -19.91 6.34 0.75
C LYS A 110 -19.99 7.73 1.37
N LEU A 111 -19.73 7.84 2.67
CA LEU A 111 -19.68 9.12 3.39
C LEU A 111 -18.53 9.99 2.88
N THR A 112 -17.34 9.42 2.68
CA THR A 112 -16.10 10.18 2.45
C THR A 112 -15.81 10.48 0.99
N ASN A 113 -16.22 9.61 0.07
CA ASN A 113 -15.99 9.74 -1.37
C ASN A 113 -16.51 11.07 -1.98
N PRO A 114 -17.69 11.60 -1.62
CA PRO A 114 -18.17 12.87 -2.15
C PRO A 114 -17.59 14.10 -1.43
N LEU A 115 -16.86 13.92 -0.33
CA LEU A 115 -16.38 15.05 0.49
C LEU A 115 -15.29 15.83 -0.23
N GLN A 116 -15.35 17.15 -0.03
CA GLN A 116 -14.28 18.06 -0.40
C GLN A 116 -13.79 18.80 0.84
N ILE A 117 -12.47 18.86 0.99
CA ILE A 117 -11.80 19.57 2.06
C ILE A 117 -11.04 20.72 1.41
N ASN A 118 -11.39 21.95 1.77
CA ASN A 118 -10.85 23.17 1.15
C ASN A 118 -10.96 23.19 -0.39
N GLY A 119 -12.04 22.60 -0.94
CA GLY A 119 -12.28 22.54 -2.38
C GLY A 119 -11.55 21.42 -3.12
N ASN A 120 -10.77 20.59 -2.42
CA ASN A 120 -10.12 19.41 -2.99
C ASN A 120 -10.88 18.14 -2.58
N PRO A 121 -11.22 17.23 -3.51
CA PRO A 121 -11.81 15.95 -3.17
C PRO A 121 -10.82 15.10 -2.37
N LEU A 122 -11.31 14.34 -1.38
CA LEU A 122 -10.48 13.41 -0.62
C LEU A 122 -10.09 12.21 -1.50
N CYS A 123 -8.79 11.88 -1.57
CA CYS A 123 -8.30 10.80 -2.42
C CYS A 123 -8.59 9.43 -1.80
N LEU A 124 -9.45 8.65 -2.46
CA LEU A 124 -9.69 7.25 -2.13
C LEU A 124 -9.07 6.35 -3.22
N ASN A 125 -8.34 5.33 -2.79
CA ASN A 125 -7.69 4.38 -3.70
C ASN A 125 -8.13 2.96 -3.39
N LEU A 126 -9.28 2.57 -3.94
CA LEU A 126 -9.91 1.26 -3.66
C LEU A 126 -9.02 0.08 -4.08
N THR A 127 -8.30 0.20 -5.19
CA THR A 127 -7.31 -0.81 -5.61
C THR A 127 -6.16 -0.93 -4.60
N GLY A 128 -5.69 0.20 -4.06
CA GLY A 128 -4.67 0.24 -3.03
C GLY A 128 -5.13 -0.36 -1.70
N ILE A 129 -6.38 -0.09 -1.32
CA ILE A 129 -7.02 -0.78 -0.20
C ILE A 129 -7.03 -2.29 -0.48
N ALA A 130 -7.56 -2.73 -1.64
CA ALA A 130 -7.61 -4.15 -2.00
C ALA A 130 -6.23 -4.84 -1.91
N GLN A 131 -5.18 -4.18 -2.40
CA GLN A 131 -3.79 -4.64 -2.28
C GLN A 131 -3.38 -4.87 -0.81
N HIS A 132 -3.68 -3.94 0.11
CA HIS A 132 -3.38 -4.08 1.54
C HIS A 132 -4.30 -5.08 2.28
N TYR A 133 -5.41 -5.45 1.66
CA TYR A 133 -6.25 -6.60 2.04
C TYR A 133 -5.84 -7.90 1.31
N GLU A 134 -4.66 -7.88 0.67
CA GLU A 134 -3.96 -8.97 0.01
C GLU A 134 -4.67 -9.54 -1.24
N LEU A 135 -5.51 -8.73 -1.89
CA LEU A 135 -6.04 -9.04 -3.22
C LEU A 135 -4.98 -8.77 -4.29
N ALA A 136 -5.13 -9.41 -5.45
CA ALA A 136 -4.16 -9.34 -6.53
C ALA A 136 -4.27 -8.02 -7.30
N THR A 137 -3.18 -7.26 -7.36
CA THR A 137 -3.08 -6.00 -8.08
C THR A 137 -1.71 -5.87 -8.76
N ASN A 138 -1.56 -4.84 -9.58
CA ASN A 138 -0.28 -4.46 -10.18
C ASN A 138 0.53 -3.49 -9.29
N TYR A 139 0.24 -3.44 -7.99
CA TYR A 139 0.92 -2.55 -7.06
C TYR A 139 2.04 -3.26 -6.30
N LEU A 140 3.02 -2.47 -5.86
CA LEU A 140 4.04 -2.87 -4.90
C LEU A 140 3.89 -2.03 -3.64
N ASP A 141 3.74 -2.71 -2.49
CA ASP A 141 3.64 -2.04 -1.19
C ASP A 141 4.96 -1.33 -0.85
N ILE A 142 4.83 -0.06 -0.49
CA ILE A 142 5.91 0.77 0.05
C ILE A 142 5.40 1.50 1.30
N THR A 143 6.33 1.99 2.11
CA THR A 143 5.98 2.68 3.36
C THR A 143 7.01 3.76 3.66
N ASN A 144 6.58 4.90 4.18
CA ASN A 144 7.52 5.93 4.62
C ASN A 144 8.06 5.66 6.03
N ASN A 145 7.60 4.59 6.68
CA ASN A 145 8.09 4.17 7.97
C ASN A 145 9.14 3.06 7.83
N PHE A 146 10.39 3.39 8.16
CA PHE A 146 11.51 2.46 8.02
C PHE A 146 11.33 1.18 8.85
N ASP A 147 10.72 1.27 10.04
CA ASP A 147 10.55 0.11 10.90
C ASP A 147 9.45 -0.84 10.36
N VAL A 148 8.41 -0.30 9.69
CA VAL A 148 7.43 -1.11 8.95
C VAL A 148 8.10 -1.85 7.79
N ALA A 149 8.95 -1.18 7.01
CA ALA A 149 9.75 -1.86 5.98
C ALA A 149 10.65 -2.94 6.58
N CYS A 150 11.27 -2.68 7.74
CA CYS A 150 12.05 -3.69 8.45
C CYS A 150 11.21 -4.91 8.86
N PHE A 151 9.94 -4.73 9.23
CA PHE A 151 9.05 -5.84 9.55
C PHE A 151 8.91 -6.79 8.35
N PHE A 152 8.53 -6.26 7.19
CA PHE A 152 8.42 -7.06 5.96
C PHE A 152 9.76 -7.63 5.48
N ALA A 153 10.87 -6.96 5.77
CA ALA A 153 12.19 -7.47 5.45
C ALA A 153 12.69 -8.58 6.39
N THR A 154 12.13 -8.70 7.60
CA THR A 154 12.67 -9.61 8.64
C THR A 154 11.65 -10.60 9.17
N CYS A 155 10.40 -10.56 8.71
CA CYS A 155 9.36 -11.51 9.06
C CYS A 155 8.85 -12.24 7.81
N LYS A 156 8.41 -13.49 7.98
CA LYS A 156 7.73 -14.28 6.95
C LYS A 156 6.33 -14.62 7.40
N TYR A 157 5.37 -14.64 6.48
CA TYR A 157 4.01 -15.04 6.77
C TYR A 157 3.82 -16.53 6.44
N GLU A 158 3.42 -17.33 7.42
CA GLU A 158 3.14 -18.76 7.27
C GLU A 158 1.92 -19.13 8.13
N ASN A 159 1.02 -19.97 7.63
CA ASN A 159 -0.13 -20.49 8.40
C ASN A 159 -0.93 -19.39 9.13
N GLY A 160 -1.19 -18.27 8.46
CA GLY A 160 -2.00 -17.18 9.03
C GLY A 160 -1.27 -16.24 9.99
N LYS A 161 0.05 -16.40 10.19
CA LYS A 161 0.82 -15.59 11.17
C LYS A 161 2.20 -15.21 10.66
N TYR A 162 2.71 -14.09 11.17
CA TYR A 162 4.09 -13.68 10.93
C TYR A 162 5.06 -14.32 11.91
N TYR A 163 6.22 -14.74 11.40
CA TYR A 163 7.33 -15.29 12.16
C TYR A 163 8.63 -14.54 11.85
N PRO A 164 9.47 -14.25 12.87
CA PRO A 164 10.75 -13.60 12.66
C PRO A 164 11.71 -14.54 11.94
N ILE A 165 12.38 -14.02 10.91
CA ILE A 165 13.36 -14.76 10.10
C ILE A 165 14.70 -14.83 10.83
N GLY A 166 15.25 -16.03 10.91
CA GLY A 166 16.57 -16.29 11.47
C GLY A 166 17.69 -16.15 10.44
N ASN A 167 18.81 -16.83 10.70
CA ASN A 167 19.93 -16.85 9.76
C ASN A 167 19.58 -17.75 8.56
N ILE A 168 19.02 -17.16 7.50
CA ILE A 168 18.83 -17.81 6.21
C ILE A 168 20.03 -17.52 5.29
N SER A 169 20.25 -18.37 4.27
CA SER A 169 21.40 -18.25 3.36
C SER A 169 21.39 -16.98 2.53
N LYS A 170 20.21 -16.40 2.30
CA LYS A 170 20.01 -15.21 1.46
C LYS A 170 19.92 -13.93 2.31
N PRO A 171 20.52 -12.82 1.87
CA PRO A 171 20.41 -11.54 2.59
C PRO A 171 19.01 -10.93 2.45
N GLY A 172 18.57 -10.21 3.48
CA GLY A 172 17.39 -9.36 3.37
C GLY A 172 17.68 -8.09 2.57
N VAL A 173 16.62 -7.45 2.07
CA VAL A 173 16.71 -6.29 1.19
C VAL A 173 15.84 -5.16 1.72
N ILE A 174 16.37 -3.93 1.68
CA ILE A 174 15.59 -2.70 1.80
C ILE A 174 15.83 -1.87 0.54
N TYR A 175 14.75 -1.54 -0.17
CA TYR A 175 14.76 -0.47 -1.15
C TYR A 175 14.48 0.85 -0.45
N LYS A 176 15.26 1.87 -0.79
CA LYS A 176 15.02 3.27 -0.42
C LYS A 176 14.63 4.03 -1.68
N ILE A 177 13.51 4.72 -1.62
CA ILE A 177 12.86 5.36 -2.75
C ILE A 177 12.77 6.86 -2.46
N TYR A 178 13.31 7.69 -3.35
CA TYR A 178 13.22 9.14 -3.24
C TYR A 178 12.00 9.64 -4.02
N GLU A 179 10.98 10.13 -3.31
CA GLU A 179 9.70 10.52 -3.91
C GLU A 179 9.88 11.64 -4.95
N MET A 180 10.74 12.63 -4.66
CA MET A 180 10.92 13.84 -5.48
C MET A 180 11.45 13.60 -6.90
N VAL A 181 11.94 12.39 -7.20
CA VAL A 181 12.48 12.05 -8.52
C VAL A 181 11.65 10.98 -9.23
N LEU A 182 10.52 10.59 -8.66
CA LEU A 182 9.55 9.67 -9.25
C LEU A 182 8.30 10.43 -9.72
N PRO A 183 7.54 9.88 -10.69
CA PRO A 183 6.18 10.31 -10.94
C PRO A 183 5.32 10.14 -9.66
N PRO A 184 4.42 11.09 -9.36
CA PRO A 184 4.03 12.20 -10.23
C PRO A 184 4.94 13.45 -10.21
N PHE A 185 5.93 13.55 -9.30
CA PHE A 185 6.73 14.77 -9.14
C PHE A 185 7.68 15.03 -10.32
N VAL A 186 8.34 13.98 -10.83
CA VAL A 186 9.27 14.08 -11.96
C VAL A 186 9.00 12.95 -12.94
N GLN A 187 8.63 13.32 -14.17
CA GLN A 187 8.50 12.39 -15.28
C GLN A 187 9.82 12.31 -16.06
N ASN A 188 10.33 11.10 -16.26
CA ASN A 188 11.48 10.83 -17.12
C ASN A 188 11.35 9.43 -17.73
N GLU A 189 12.07 9.17 -18.82
CA GLU A 189 12.00 7.89 -19.55
C GLU A 189 12.32 6.66 -18.68
N ASN A 190 13.23 6.81 -17.71
CA ASN A 190 13.63 5.71 -16.82
C ASN A 190 12.55 5.36 -15.78
N ASN A 191 11.59 6.25 -15.54
CA ASN A 191 10.58 6.12 -14.48
C ASN A 191 9.14 6.07 -15.01
N LYS A 192 8.94 6.11 -16.33
CA LYS A 192 7.59 6.17 -16.96
C LYS A 192 6.68 4.98 -16.65
N GLU A 193 7.27 3.86 -16.24
CA GLU A 193 6.56 2.63 -15.91
C GLU A 193 6.11 2.58 -14.44
N ILE A 194 6.37 3.62 -13.65
CA ILE A 194 6.06 3.66 -12.23
C ILE A 194 5.29 4.94 -11.89
N LEU A 195 4.27 4.79 -11.06
CA LEU A 195 3.57 5.89 -10.41
C LEU A 195 3.54 5.64 -8.90
N LEU A 196 4.01 6.62 -8.13
CA LEU A 196 3.84 6.63 -6.68
C LEU A 196 2.46 7.20 -6.33
N GLU A 197 1.71 6.47 -5.53
CA GLU A 197 0.43 6.93 -4.98
C GLU A 197 0.49 6.81 -3.45
N TYR A 198 0.09 7.88 -2.76
CA TYR A 198 -0.07 7.82 -1.31
C TYR A 198 -1.35 7.06 -0.99
N LEU A 199 -1.28 6.12 -0.06
CA LEU A 199 -2.48 5.53 0.54
C LEU A 199 -2.76 6.18 1.88
N GLY A 200 -1.75 6.22 2.77
CA GLY A 200 -1.86 6.86 4.08
C GLY A 200 -3.14 6.43 4.81
N TRP A 201 -3.93 7.40 5.25
CA TRP A 201 -5.29 7.12 5.70
C TRP A 201 -6.20 6.79 4.52
N GLN A 202 -6.94 5.70 4.69
CA GLN A 202 -8.10 5.33 3.89
C GLN A 202 -9.23 5.03 4.86
N PRO A 203 -10.51 4.92 4.43
CA PRO A 203 -11.65 4.64 5.28
C PRO A 203 -11.70 3.20 5.86
N LEU A 204 -10.53 2.60 6.10
CA LEU A 204 -10.25 1.29 6.65
C LEU A 204 -8.87 1.30 7.35
N PRO A 205 -8.65 0.49 8.40
CA PRO A 205 -7.51 0.68 9.30
C PRO A 205 -6.16 0.22 8.72
N ARG A 206 -6.13 -0.78 7.83
CA ARG A 206 -4.85 -1.41 7.40
C ARG A 206 -3.87 -0.45 6.70
N PRO A 207 -4.28 0.37 5.72
CA PRO A 207 -3.36 1.28 5.05
C PRO A 207 -2.65 2.24 6.01
N GLU A 208 -3.38 2.83 6.96
CA GLU A 208 -2.80 3.75 7.95
C GLU A 208 -1.83 3.00 8.88
N GLN A 209 -2.22 1.82 9.37
CA GLN A 209 -1.34 1.01 10.23
C GLN A 209 -0.06 0.57 9.52
N GLN A 210 -0.06 0.43 8.20
CA GLN A 210 1.14 0.13 7.43
C GLN A 210 1.89 1.37 6.95
N ARG A 211 1.37 2.57 7.26
CA ARG A 211 1.88 3.86 6.78
C ARG A 211 2.07 3.80 5.27
N ALA A 212 1.00 3.34 4.62
CA ALA A 212 1.06 2.75 3.31
C ALA A 212 1.23 3.80 2.21
N SER A 213 1.97 3.41 1.19
CA SER A 213 1.92 3.99 -0.14
C SER A 213 2.12 2.84 -1.12
N VAL A 214 1.84 3.07 -2.40
CA VAL A 214 2.02 2.04 -3.42
C VAL A 214 2.83 2.58 -4.58
N LEU A 215 3.62 1.69 -5.18
CA LEU A 215 4.12 1.88 -6.53
C LEU A 215 3.22 1.09 -7.48
N LYS A 216 2.44 1.80 -8.28
CA LYS A 216 1.80 1.22 -9.46
C LYS A 216 2.87 1.02 -10.51
N VAL A 217 3.05 -0.21 -10.98
CA VAL A 217 4.12 -0.57 -11.92
C VAL A 217 3.57 -1.20 -13.20
N ALA A 218 4.34 -1.12 -14.27
CA ALA A 218 4.11 -1.92 -15.48
C ALA A 218 4.61 -3.36 -15.28
N LYS A 219 4.14 -4.27 -16.13
CA LYS A 219 4.55 -5.66 -16.08
C LYS A 219 6.03 -5.80 -16.43
N GLY A 220 6.78 -6.51 -15.57
CA GLY A 220 8.21 -6.74 -15.77
C GLY A 220 9.12 -5.60 -15.30
N THR A 221 8.57 -4.55 -14.69
CA THR A 221 9.37 -3.45 -14.13
C THR A 221 10.38 -3.96 -13.11
N ASN A 222 11.65 -3.61 -13.31
CA ASN A 222 12.74 -3.92 -12.39
C ASN A 222 13.09 -2.67 -11.56
N LEU A 223 12.86 -2.70 -10.24
CA LEU A 223 13.17 -1.56 -9.37
C LEU A 223 14.65 -1.16 -9.38
N ASP A 224 15.56 -2.06 -9.76
CA ASP A 224 17.00 -1.76 -9.85
C ASP A 224 17.35 -0.79 -10.98
N THR A 225 16.49 -0.66 -11.99
CA THR A 225 16.72 0.21 -13.15
C THR A 225 16.04 1.57 -13.02
N VAL A 226 15.24 1.76 -11.97
CA VAL A 226 14.45 2.98 -11.76
C VAL A 226 15.31 4.05 -11.11
N SER A 227 15.29 5.26 -11.70
CA SER A 227 16.04 6.39 -11.17
C SER A 227 15.42 6.86 -9.85
N GLY A 228 16.24 6.98 -8.80
CA GLY A 228 15.76 7.36 -7.47
C GLY A 228 15.38 6.19 -6.57
N ILE A 229 15.59 4.95 -7.00
CA ILE A 229 15.48 3.77 -6.15
C ILE A 229 16.88 3.22 -5.86
N GLN A 230 17.17 3.00 -4.59
CA GLN A 230 18.44 2.46 -4.11
C GLN A 230 18.19 1.16 -3.35
N LYS A 231 18.89 0.10 -3.76
CA LYS A 231 18.80 -1.22 -3.12
C LYS A 231 19.94 -1.46 -2.12
N TYR A 232 19.59 -1.86 -0.91
CA TYR A 232 20.52 -2.17 0.18
C TYR A 232 20.28 -3.57 0.72
N TYR A 233 21.37 -4.29 1.00
CA TYR A 233 21.32 -5.64 1.53
C TYR A 233 21.75 -5.65 2.99
N PHE A 234 21.15 -6.53 3.79
CA PHE A 234 21.60 -6.79 5.15
C PHE A 234 21.61 -8.28 5.48
N LYS A 235 22.50 -8.68 6.38
CA LYS A 235 22.47 -10.04 6.94
C LYS A 235 21.35 -10.18 7.97
N HIS A 236 20.54 -11.22 7.85
CA HIS A 236 19.53 -11.56 8.83
C HIS A 236 20.13 -11.89 10.19
N SER A 237 19.36 -11.61 11.23
CA SER A 237 19.77 -11.83 12.61
C SER A 237 18.52 -12.07 13.44
N ILE A 238 18.37 -13.29 13.96
CA ILE A 238 17.16 -13.69 14.69
C ILE A 238 16.84 -12.74 15.86
N SER A 239 17.85 -12.20 16.54
CA SER A 239 17.64 -11.24 17.63
C SER A 239 17.06 -9.91 17.15
N GLN A 240 17.53 -9.39 16.01
CA GLN A 240 16.98 -8.17 15.41
C GLN A 240 15.58 -8.42 14.84
N SER A 241 15.37 -9.53 14.15
CA SER A 241 14.06 -9.92 13.61
C SER A 241 13.02 -10.08 14.73
N LYS A 242 13.36 -10.76 15.84
CA LYS A 242 12.47 -10.87 17.02
C LYS A 242 12.14 -9.53 17.64
N LYS A 243 13.10 -8.59 17.68
CA LYS A 243 12.86 -7.25 18.21
C LYS A 243 11.83 -6.50 17.35
N ILE A 244 12.00 -6.52 16.03
CA ILE A 244 11.06 -5.87 15.10
C ILE A 244 9.70 -6.57 15.14
N TRP A 245 9.67 -7.90 15.13
CA TRP A 245 8.44 -8.68 15.24
C TRP A 245 7.64 -8.34 16.50
N ASN A 246 8.29 -8.26 17.66
CA ASN A 246 7.64 -7.86 18.92
C ASN A 246 7.20 -6.40 18.92
N GLN A 247 7.94 -5.49 18.25
CA GLN A 247 7.58 -4.07 18.15
C GLN A 247 6.22 -3.86 17.45
N PHE A 248 5.86 -4.74 16.51
CA PHE A 248 4.60 -4.68 15.76
C PHE A 248 3.57 -5.70 16.26
N ASP A 249 3.63 -6.04 17.56
CA ASP A 249 2.75 -7.02 18.20
C ASP A 249 2.60 -8.31 17.38
N LYS A 250 3.73 -8.84 16.92
CA LYS A 250 3.81 -10.08 16.13
C LYS A 250 3.08 -10.02 14.78
N GLY A 251 2.75 -8.83 14.31
CA GLY A 251 2.04 -8.55 13.06
C GLY A 251 0.66 -7.94 13.28
N GLU A 252 0.03 -8.15 14.44
CA GLU A 252 -1.34 -7.68 14.72
C GLU A 252 -1.47 -6.15 14.63
N ALA A 253 -0.41 -5.42 14.98
CA ALA A 253 -0.40 -3.97 14.87
C ALA A 253 -0.46 -3.47 13.40
N LEU A 254 -0.01 -4.27 12.44
CA LEU A 254 0.00 -3.93 11.01
C LEU A 254 -1.16 -4.55 10.23
N PHE A 255 -1.77 -5.60 10.79
CA PHE A 255 -2.87 -6.35 10.21
C PHE A 255 -4.00 -6.48 11.23
N PRO A 256 -4.61 -5.35 11.66
CA PRO A 256 -5.73 -5.41 12.59
C PRO A 256 -6.84 -6.28 12.02
N HIS A 257 -7.49 -7.03 12.91
CA HIS A 257 -8.70 -7.76 12.57
C HIS A 257 -9.85 -6.78 12.37
N ASP A 258 -10.51 -6.84 11.22
CA ASP A 258 -11.66 -6.03 10.87
C ASP A 258 -12.55 -6.79 9.87
N SER A 259 -13.80 -6.35 9.70
CA SER A 259 -14.75 -7.03 8.80
C SER A 259 -14.35 -6.99 7.32
N ALA A 260 -13.54 -6.00 6.92
CA ALA A 260 -13.02 -5.92 5.55
C ALA A 260 -11.99 -7.03 5.28
N ALA A 261 -11.24 -7.46 6.29
CA ALA A 261 -10.35 -8.62 6.24
C ALA A 261 -11.10 -9.90 5.90
N ASP A 262 -12.22 -10.12 6.59
CA ASP A 262 -13.04 -11.31 6.43
C ASP A 262 -13.68 -11.34 5.04
N LEU A 263 -14.26 -10.21 4.61
CA LEU A 263 -14.82 -10.07 3.26
C LEU A 263 -13.75 -10.22 2.18
N ALA A 264 -12.57 -9.65 2.34
CA ALA A 264 -11.46 -9.83 1.40
C ALA A 264 -11.07 -11.32 1.27
N ASN A 265 -11.07 -12.06 2.39
CA ASN A 265 -10.79 -13.49 2.39
C ASN A 265 -11.89 -14.32 1.70
N GLU A 266 -13.16 -13.91 1.81
CA GLU A 266 -14.24 -14.52 1.04
C GLU A 266 -14.15 -14.16 -0.46
N CYS A 267 -13.83 -12.90 -0.80
CA CYS A 267 -13.57 -12.48 -2.17
C CYS A 267 -12.47 -13.31 -2.84
N LYS A 268 -11.38 -13.62 -2.13
CA LYS A 268 -10.29 -14.48 -2.63
C LYS A 268 -10.75 -15.89 -3.01
N LYS A 269 -11.91 -16.36 -2.53
CA LYS A 269 -12.47 -17.69 -2.80
C LYS A 269 -13.53 -17.69 -3.92
N LEU A 270 -14.03 -16.53 -4.33
CA LEU A 270 -15.11 -16.42 -5.32
C LEU A 270 -14.77 -17.10 -6.64
N ASN A 271 -15.80 -17.70 -7.23
CA ASN A 271 -15.82 -18.22 -8.59
C ASN A 271 -17.14 -17.85 -9.30
N TYR A 272 -17.77 -16.75 -8.88
CA TYR A 272 -18.96 -16.23 -9.51
C TYR A 272 -18.91 -14.71 -9.52
N PHE A 273 -19.29 -14.11 -10.64
CA PHE A 273 -19.15 -12.68 -10.88
C PHE A 273 -20.28 -12.17 -11.78
N THR A 274 -20.57 -10.88 -11.67
CA THR A 274 -21.50 -10.25 -12.61
C THR A 274 -20.85 -10.06 -13.98
N ASN A 275 -21.66 -9.92 -15.04
CA ASN A 275 -21.13 -9.59 -16.37
C ASN A 275 -20.27 -8.32 -16.34
N LYS A 276 -20.71 -7.29 -15.61
CA LYS A 276 -19.96 -6.03 -15.46
C LYS A 276 -18.59 -6.23 -14.82
N GLN A 277 -18.50 -7.06 -13.78
CA GLN A 277 -17.22 -7.39 -13.13
C GLN A 277 -16.29 -8.14 -14.08
N ILE A 278 -16.82 -9.10 -14.84
CA ILE A 278 -16.07 -9.85 -15.84
C ILE A 278 -15.52 -8.92 -16.92
N ASP A 279 -16.34 -8.00 -17.44
CA ASP A 279 -15.92 -7.09 -18.51
C ASP A 279 -14.83 -6.12 -18.00
N LYS A 280 -15.00 -5.54 -16.81
CA LYS A 280 -13.94 -4.74 -16.13
C LYS A 280 -12.65 -5.56 -15.94
N ALA A 281 -12.77 -6.84 -15.60
CA ALA A 281 -11.62 -7.71 -15.38
C ALA A 281 -10.86 -8.00 -16.67
N LEU A 282 -11.57 -8.19 -17.79
CA LEU A 282 -10.97 -8.36 -19.11
C LEU A 282 -10.19 -7.11 -19.53
N GLU A 283 -10.76 -5.93 -19.36
CA GLU A 283 -10.09 -4.65 -19.64
C GLU A 283 -8.82 -4.48 -18.79
N ARG A 284 -8.92 -4.72 -17.49
CA ARG A 284 -7.79 -4.59 -16.57
C ARG A 284 -6.70 -5.64 -16.86
N LEU A 285 -7.08 -6.85 -17.25
CA LEU A 285 -6.13 -7.89 -17.67
C LEU A 285 -5.39 -7.49 -18.95
N GLU A 286 -6.08 -6.93 -19.94
CA GLU A 286 -5.47 -6.47 -21.18
C GLU A 286 -4.48 -5.33 -20.92
N LEU A 287 -4.87 -4.34 -20.11
CA LEU A 287 -3.98 -3.24 -19.69
C LEU A 287 -2.74 -3.74 -18.95
N TRP A 288 -2.89 -4.75 -18.09
CA TRP A 288 -1.78 -5.30 -17.33
C TRP A 288 -0.84 -6.19 -18.17
N SER A 289 -1.42 -7.11 -18.92
CA SER A 289 -0.67 -8.19 -19.57
C SER A 289 -0.24 -7.89 -21.00
N CYS A 290 -0.81 -6.82 -21.59
CA CYS A 290 -0.76 -6.53 -23.04
C CYS A 290 -1.27 -7.70 -23.90
N LYS A 291 -2.09 -8.59 -23.32
CA LYS A 291 -2.68 -9.76 -23.97
C LYS A 291 -4.18 -9.76 -23.77
N LYS A 292 -4.90 -10.17 -24.81
CA LYS A 292 -6.33 -10.46 -24.71
C LYS A 292 -6.51 -11.88 -24.22
N LEU A 293 -7.51 -12.08 -23.37
CA LEU A 293 -7.98 -13.42 -23.03
C LEU A 293 -8.72 -13.98 -24.25
N GLU A 294 -8.21 -15.07 -24.80
CA GLU A 294 -8.84 -15.73 -25.94
C GLU A 294 -10.09 -16.49 -25.47
N ASN A 295 -11.20 -16.38 -26.22
CA ASN A 295 -12.46 -17.08 -25.98
C ASN A 295 -12.97 -17.01 -24.52
N LYS A 296 -13.67 -15.90 -24.20
CA LYS A 296 -14.29 -15.63 -22.88
C LYS A 296 -15.08 -16.83 -22.35
N GLU A 297 -15.98 -17.40 -23.14
CA GLU A 297 -16.86 -18.50 -22.73
C GLU A 297 -16.07 -19.73 -22.29
N GLN A 298 -15.10 -20.17 -23.11
CA GLN A 298 -14.25 -21.29 -22.78
C GLN A 298 -13.43 -21.07 -21.50
N THR A 299 -12.95 -19.83 -21.28
CA THR A 299 -12.20 -19.52 -20.04
C THR A 299 -13.10 -19.56 -18.82
N LEU A 300 -14.33 -19.03 -18.92
CA LEU A 300 -15.31 -19.11 -17.82
C LEU A 300 -15.61 -20.56 -17.46
N ASP A 301 -15.84 -21.42 -18.46
CA ASP A 301 -16.09 -22.85 -18.27
C ASP A 301 -14.87 -23.55 -17.64
N ASN A 302 -13.67 -23.35 -18.18
CA ASN A 302 -12.43 -23.98 -17.70
C ASN A 302 -12.14 -23.62 -16.23
N MET A 303 -12.38 -22.36 -15.85
CA MET A 303 -12.14 -21.86 -14.49
C MET A 303 -13.34 -22.08 -13.56
N ASN A 304 -14.41 -22.73 -14.03
CA ASN A 304 -15.67 -22.91 -13.31
C ASN A 304 -16.24 -21.58 -12.78
N ILE A 305 -16.15 -20.52 -13.58
CA ILE A 305 -16.67 -19.20 -13.25
C ILE A 305 -18.14 -19.11 -13.66
N LYS A 306 -19.01 -18.83 -12.69
CA LYS A 306 -20.45 -18.63 -12.93
C LYS A 306 -20.77 -17.16 -13.11
N ILE A 307 -21.64 -16.86 -14.08
CA ILE A 307 -22.21 -15.52 -14.22
C ILE A 307 -23.44 -15.44 -13.31
N VAL A 308 -23.50 -14.38 -12.49
CA VAL A 308 -24.62 -14.09 -11.59
C VAL A 308 -25.13 -12.66 -11.80
N ASP A 309 -26.38 -12.39 -11.40
CA ASP A 309 -26.92 -11.04 -11.48
C ASP A 309 -26.29 -10.12 -10.42
N ASN A 310 -26.12 -10.63 -9.19
CA ASN A 310 -25.55 -9.91 -8.05
C ASN A 310 -24.63 -10.82 -7.23
N ASN A 311 -23.65 -10.23 -6.54
CA ASN A 311 -22.85 -10.94 -5.54
C ASN A 311 -23.63 -11.07 -4.22
N SER A 312 -23.45 -12.18 -3.51
CA SER A 312 -24.10 -12.44 -2.22
C SER A 312 -23.34 -11.84 -1.03
N LEU A 313 -22.08 -11.42 -1.23
CA LEU A 313 -21.31 -10.75 -0.20
C LEU A 313 -21.84 -9.33 0.02
N SER A 314 -21.97 -8.93 1.28
CA SER A 314 -22.38 -7.58 1.68
C SER A 314 -21.79 -7.23 3.05
N TRP A 315 -21.93 -5.97 3.45
CA TRP A 315 -21.54 -5.48 4.78
C TRP A 315 -22.60 -5.73 5.87
N ASP A 316 -23.71 -6.39 5.52
CA ASP A 316 -24.86 -6.51 6.41
C ASP A 316 -24.49 -7.26 7.69
N ASN A 317 -24.80 -6.64 8.83
CA ASN A 317 -24.50 -7.14 10.17
C ASN A 317 -22.99 -7.29 10.50
N LEU A 318 -22.10 -6.75 9.66
CA LEU A 318 -20.65 -6.80 9.88
C LEU A 318 -20.08 -5.50 10.43
N ILE A 319 -20.79 -4.39 10.24
CA ILE A 319 -20.35 -3.04 10.60
C ILE A 319 -21.55 -2.20 11.03
N ASP A 320 -21.29 -1.06 11.65
CA ASP A 320 -22.32 -0.05 11.91
C ASP A 320 -22.81 0.56 10.58
N ILE A 321 -24.10 0.86 10.51
CA ILE A 321 -24.75 1.49 9.36
C ILE A 321 -25.22 2.92 9.64
N SER A 322 -25.12 3.39 10.89
CA SER A 322 -25.46 4.76 11.29
C SER A 322 -24.50 5.75 10.64
N SER A 323 -25.06 6.79 10.03
CA SER A 323 -24.28 7.92 9.51
C SER A 323 -23.55 8.64 10.64
N GLU A 324 -24.19 8.82 11.80
CA GLU A 324 -23.61 9.50 12.96
C GLU A 324 -22.36 8.78 13.48
N TYR A 325 -22.36 7.44 13.47
CA TYR A 325 -21.18 6.65 13.85
C TYR A 325 -19.98 6.96 12.93
N TRP A 326 -20.20 6.96 11.61
CA TRP A 326 -19.14 7.18 10.63
C TRP A 326 -18.71 8.65 10.53
N GLU A 327 -19.62 9.60 10.75
CA GLU A 327 -19.30 11.01 10.91
C GLU A 327 -18.40 11.22 12.13
N GLY A 328 -18.72 10.62 13.28
CA GLY A 328 -17.86 10.66 14.45
C GLY A 328 -16.48 10.06 14.20
N LYS A 329 -16.39 8.95 13.46
CA LYS A 329 -15.10 8.36 13.04
C LYS A 329 -14.30 9.25 12.09
N PHE A 330 -15.01 9.97 11.21
CA PHE A 330 -14.39 10.95 10.33
C PHE A 330 -13.82 12.11 11.15
N ASP A 331 -14.60 12.70 12.05
CA ASP A 331 -14.17 13.80 12.92
C ASP A 331 -12.94 13.40 13.77
N GLU A 332 -12.97 12.21 14.40
CA GLU A 332 -11.82 11.65 15.13
C GLU A 332 -10.55 11.52 14.28
N THR A 333 -10.71 11.26 12.98
CA THR A 333 -9.60 11.20 12.02
C THR A 333 -9.10 12.61 11.73
N MET A 334 -10.01 13.52 11.39
CA MET A 334 -9.68 14.89 10.98
C MET A 334 -9.01 15.70 12.09
N ASP A 335 -9.36 15.45 13.36
CA ASP A 335 -8.72 16.05 14.54
C ASP A 335 -7.21 15.74 14.64
N LYS A 336 -6.76 14.64 14.01
CA LYS A 336 -5.35 14.22 13.99
C LYS A 336 -4.61 14.69 12.74
N VAL A 337 -5.31 15.28 11.77
CA VAL A 337 -4.71 15.72 10.51
C VAL A 337 -3.98 17.05 10.71
N GLY A 338 -2.68 17.04 10.47
CA GLY A 338 -1.88 18.25 10.32
C GLY A 338 -2.19 18.91 8.98
N PHE A 339 -2.88 20.05 9.02
CA PHE A 339 -3.07 20.93 7.87
C PHE A 339 -2.01 22.04 7.87
N ARG A 340 -1.28 22.18 6.77
CA ARG A 340 -0.59 23.42 6.46
C ARG A 340 -1.49 24.29 5.61
N MET A 341 -2.06 25.32 6.23
CA MET A 341 -2.66 26.42 5.49
C MET A 341 -1.52 27.17 4.78
N SER A 342 -1.31 26.91 3.49
CA SER A 342 -0.60 27.88 2.66
C SER A 342 -1.52 29.09 2.55
N ALA A 343 -1.25 30.14 3.32
CA ALA A 343 -1.83 31.44 3.03
C ALA A 343 -1.28 31.88 1.68
N TYR A 344 -2.02 31.58 0.60
CA TYR A 344 -1.87 32.31 -0.64
C TYR A 344 -2.40 33.72 -0.36
N SER A 345 -1.51 34.61 0.07
CA SER A 345 -1.73 36.05 0.06
C SER A 345 -1.39 36.64 -1.29
#